data_AF-A0A8T3U5Q7-F1
#
_entry.id   AF-A0A8T3U5Q7-F1
#
_cell.length_a   1.000
_cell.length_b   1.000
_cell.length_c   1.000
_cell.angle_alpha   90.00
_cell.angle_beta   90.00
_cell.angle_gamma   90.00
#
_symmetry.space_group_name_H-M   'P 1'
#
loop_
_entity.id
_entity.type
_entity.pdbx_description
1 polymer ?
#
loop_
_entity_poly.entity_id
_entity_poly.type
_entity_poly.pdbx_seq_one_letter_code
_entity_poly.pdbx_strand_id
1 'polypeptide(L)'
;MDKDKKEKIREKFNEVTEKVYDSANIKGSLDNMYSVVDKIRTMALTSLCIIILIMTIISLYTVFIMPKDITIGDKQGVEYNNIIAKISTIDMKEEDINNYKVIDEIREIIPVKNKFKEAITTKEKLKDFTGTKTKITSAIPEFNLEETEGNKIIFSKIEELLNKIKESIEGKGNLKDLDISYLGYGNNIVVSLMVKIVEDGKSSYYMYNYSYEKKKILTIEEYLTELGFEPQSIISKIRDEAIRQKQAVDFKKYIADEKGNIMVFLENGKIIYVEFELKNKG
;
A
#
# COMPACT_ATOMS: atom_id res chain seq x y z
N MET A 1 59.95 21.55 72.66
CA MET A 1 60.04 22.43 71.47
C MET A 1 58.98 23.51 71.66
N ASP A 2 59.41 24.75 71.85
CA ASP A 2 58.53 25.87 72.17
C ASP A 2 57.47 26.12 71.10
N LYS A 3 56.29 26.56 71.55
CA LYS A 3 55.07 26.75 70.76
C LYS A 3 55.30 27.63 69.52
N ASP A 4 56.14 28.66 69.65
CA ASP A 4 56.53 29.58 68.57
C ASP A 4 57.29 28.91 67.42
N LYS A 5 58.07 27.85 67.70
CA LYS A 5 58.78 27.10 66.64
C LYS A 5 57.82 26.24 65.82
N LYS A 6 56.73 25.74 66.41
CA LYS A 6 55.70 24.98 65.67
C LYS A 6 54.89 25.89 64.75
N GLU A 7 54.59 27.11 65.19
CA GLU A 7 53.80 28.06 64.42
C GLU A 7 54.57 28.58 63.21
N LYS A 8 55.85 28.92 63.38
CA LYS A 8 56.72 29.33 62.26
C LYS A 8 56.94 28.24 61.20
N ILE A 9 56.94 26.97 61.58
CA ILE A 9 57.03 25.86 60.61
C ILE A 9 55.72 25.73 59.83
N ARG A 10 54.57 25.91 60.48
CA ARG A 10 53.25 25.84 59.86
C ARG A 10 53.02 26.97 58.85
N GLU A 11 53.41 28.19 59.19
CA GLU A 11 53.33 29.33 58.27
C GLU A 11 54.18 29.12 57.02
N LYS A 12 55.43 28.66 57.18
CA LYS A 12 56.31 28.34 56.04
C LYS A 12 55.75 27.22 55.16
N PHE A 13 55.12 26.22 55.76
CA PHE A 13 54.51 25.13 54.99
C PHE A 13 53.32 25.62 54.16
N ASN A 14 52.48 26.49 54.73
CA ASN A 14 51.36 27.10 54.02
C ASN A 14 51.83 27.99 52.87
N GLU A 15 52.85 28.82 53.10
CA GLU A 15 53.41 29.71 52.08
C GLU A 15 54.02 28.94 50.89
N VAL A 16 54.71 27.83 51.16
CA VAL A 16 55.24 26.94 50.11
C VAL A 16 54.10 26.24 49.36
N THR A 17 53.05 25.81 50.07
CA THR A 17 51.90 25.16 49.44
C THR A 17 51.17 26.12 48.50
N GLU A 18 50.96 27.37 48.92
CA GLU A 18 50.31 28.41 48.12
C GLU A 18 51.14 28.77 46.88
N LYS A 19 52.47 28.90 47.01
CA LYS A 19 53.37 29.11 45.86
C LYS A 19 53.39 27.94 44.88
N VAL A 20 53.22 26.70 45.33
CA VAL A 20 53.11 25.53 44.43
C VAL A 20 51.78 25.54 43.68
N TYR A 21 50.69 25.94 44.34
CA TYR A 21 49.37 26.08 43.70
C TYR A 21 49.35 27.19 42.63
N ASP A 22 50.02 28.32 42.88
CA ASP A 22 50.13 29.42 41.93
C ASP A 22 51.12 29.12 40.78
N SER A 23 52.26 28.50 41.08
CA SER A 23 53.27 28.14 40.06
C SER A 23 52.79 27.05 39.11
N ALA A 24 51.92 26.14 39.58
CA ALA A 24 51.45 25.03 38.77
C ALA A 24 50.34 25.39 37.77
N ASN A 25 49.82 26.63 37.76
CA ASN A 25 48.82 27.12 36.79
C ASN A 25 47.60 26.17 36.62
N ILE A 26 47.29 25.38 37.66
CA ILE A 26 46.29 24.30 37.62
C ILE A 26 44.87 24.87 37.60
N LYS A 27 44.66 26.01 38.27
CA LYS A 27 43.35 26.67 38.38
C LYS A 27 42.84 27.15 37.01
N GLY A 28 43.69 27.83 36.23
CA GLY A 28 43.33 28.29 34.88
C GLY A 28 43.17 27.16 33.85
N SER A 29 43.88 26.04 34.03
CA SER A 29 43.76 24.85 33.17
C SER A 29 42.45 24.08 33.41
N LEU A 30 42.04 23.93 34.68
CA LEU A 30 40.77 23.27 35.03
C LEU A 30 39.55 24.08 34.57
N ASP A 31 39.55 25.40 34.80
CA ASP A 31 38.46 26.28 34.40
C ASP A 31 38.28 26.31 32.86
N ASN A 32 39.39 26.23 32.12
CA ASN A 32 39.36 26.07 30.66
C ASN A 32 38.85 24.69 30.21
N MET A 33 39.19 23.59 30.91
CA MET A 33 38.63 22.26 30.61
C MET A 33 37.12 22.22 30.84
N TYR A 34 36.63 22.73 31.97
CA TYR A 34 35.19 22.80 32.24
C TYR A 34 34.47 23.70 31.22
N SER A 35 35.05 24.84 30.85
CA SER A 35 34.52 25.71 29.80
C SER A 35 34.43 25.00 28.44
N VAL A 36 35.45 24.22 28.06
CA VAL A 36 35.47 23.47 26.79
C VAL A 36 34.47 22.32 26.81
N VAL A 37 34.38 21.56 27.91
CA VAL A 37 33.41 20.45 28.07
C VAL A 37 31.98 20.99 28.05
N ASP A 38 31.70 22.10 28.73
CA ASP A 38 30.39 22.74 28.68
C ASP A 38 30.07 23.30 27.29
N LYS A 39 31.06 23.83 26.57
CA LYS A 39 30.88 24.23 25.16
C LYS A 39 30.54 23.05 24.26
N ILE A 40 31.23 21.92 24.40
CA ILE A 40 30.98 20.70 23.63
C ILE A 40 29.60 20.12 23.97
N ARG A 41 29.24 20.08 25.26
CA ARG A 41 27.93 19.62 25.72
C ARG A 41 26.81 20.53 25.22
N THR A 42 27.02 21.83 25.24
CA THR A 42 26.07 22.82 24.73
C THR A 42 25.96 22.72 23.21
N MET A 43 27.06 22.55 22.47
CA MET A 43 27.04 22.32 21.02
C MET A 43 26.33 21.01 20.65
N ALA A 44 26.58 19.92 21.37
CA ALA A 44 25.90 18.65 21.18
C ALA A 44 24.39 18.76 21.47
N LEU A 45 24.01 19.40 22.57
CA LEU A 45 22.60 19.63 22.92
C LEU A 45 21.91 20.52 21.89
N THR A 46 22.59 21.56 21.41
CA THR A 46 22.08 22.44 20.36
C THR A 46 21.91 21.68 19.04
N SER A 47 22.86 20.82 18.67
CA SER A 47 22.75 19.97 17.48
C SER A 47 21.60 18.96 17.56
N LEU A 48 21.36 18.37 18.75
CA LEU A 48 20.25 17.48 19.00
C LEU A 48 18.90 18.22 18.90
N CYS A 49 18.80 19.42 19.48
CA CYS A 49 17.62 20.27 19.35
C CYS A 49 17.36 20.65 17.89
N ILE A 50 18.41 20.93 17.10
CA ILE A 50 18.28 21.21 15.66
C ILE A 50 17.78 19.98 14.90
N ILE A 51 18.30 18.77 15.19
CA ILE A 51 17.84 17.53 14.56
C ILE A 51 16.37 17.25 14.90
N ILE A 52 15.96 17.43 16.17
CA ILE A 52 14.56 17.28 16.58
C ILE A 52 13.67 18.31 15.90
N LEU A 53 14.14 19.56 15.78
CA LEU A 53 13.43 20.61 15.06
C LEU A 53 13.26 20.26 13.57
N ILE A 54 14.32 19.79 12.91
CA ILE A 54 14.30 19.35 11.51
C ILE A 54 13.34 18.15 11.35
N MET A 55 13.43 17.14 12.21
CA MET A 55 12.52 15.98 12.21
C MET A 55 11.06 16.38 12.40
N THR A 56 10.82 17.39 13.25
CA THR A 56 9.47 17.92 13.53
C THR A 56 8.97 18.76 12.36
N ILE A 57 9.84 19.56 11.72
CA ILE A 57 9.52 20.31 10.50
C ILE A 57 9.24 19.36 9.34
N ILE A 58 10.03 18.29 9.17
CA ILE A 58 9.78 17.26 8.15
C ILE A 58 8.46 16.55 8.45
N SER A 59 8.18 16.21 9.71
CA SER A 59 6.92 15.57 10.11
C SER A 59 5.71 16.50 9.94
N LEU A 60 5.87 17.81 10.16
CA LEU A 60 4.87 18.83 9.88
C LEU A 60 4.72 19.04 8.38
N TYR A 61 5.81 19.05 7.61
CA TYR A 61 5.82 19.17 6.15
C TYR A 61 5.13 17.97 5.51
N THR A 62 5.41 16.74 5.94
CA THR A 62 4.68 15.54 5.50
C THR A 62 3.22 15.61 5.94
N VAL A 63 2.92 16.15 7.11
CA VAL A 63 1.53 16.43 7.54
C VAL A 63 0.83 17.48 6.68
N PHE A 64 1.50 18.55 6.26
CA PHE A 64 0.92 19.66 5.49
C PHE A 64 0.87 19.36 3.99
N ILE A 65 1.72 18.47 3.48
CA ILE A 65 1.90 18.20 2.04
C ILE A 65 1.49 16.79 1.65
N MET A 66 1.40 15.84 2.59
CA MET A 66 0.38 14.81 2.43
C MET A 66 -0.95 15.54 2.30
N PRO A 67 -1.81 15.13 1.35
CA PRO A 67 -3.09 15.78 1.15
C PRO A 67 -3.93 15.58 2.42
N LYS A 68 -3.82 16.52 3.36
CA LYS A 68 -4.46 16.42 4.67
C LYS A 68 -5.95 16.65 4.64
N ASP A 69 -6.42 17.19 3.54
CA ASP A 69 -7.78 17.05 3.10
C ASP A 69 -7.66 16.84 1.59
N ILE A 70 -7.75 15.60 1.13
CA ILE A 70 -8.56 15.42 -0.07
C ILE A 70 -9.94 15.84 0.42
N THR A 71 -10.23 17.14 0.32
CA THR A 71 -11.60 17.56 0.09
C THR A 71 -12.07 16.57 -0.94
N ILE A 72 -12.98 15.68 -0.53
CA ILE A 72 -13.83 14.93 -1.43
C ILE A 72 -14.37 16.06 -2.29
N GLY A 73 -13.69 16.33 -3.42
CA GLY A 73 -14.02 17.47 -4.25
C GLY A 73 -15.48 17.29 -4.49
N ASP A 74 -16.27 18.25 -4.00
CA ASP A 74 -17.66 18.04 -3.62
C ASP A 74 -18.21 16.96 -4.54
N LYS A 75 -18.66 15.84 -3.97
CA LYS A 75 -19.66 15.06 -4.68
C LYS A 75 -20.77 16.11 -4.89
N GLN A 76 -20.71 16.88 -5.97
CA GLN A 76 -21.89 17.14 -6.75
C GLN A 76 -22.37 15.73 -6.98
N GLY A 77 -23.24 15.30 -6.06
CA GLY A 77 -24.16 14.22 -6.31
C GLY A 77 -24.85 14.68 -7.56
N VAL A 78 -24.31 14.29 -8.71
CA VAL A 78 -25.13 14.05 -9.86
C VAL A 78 -26.04 12.97 -9.34
N GLU A 79 -27.20 13.38 -8.85
CA GLU A 79 -28.27 12.48 -8.52
C GLU A 79 -28.54 11.75 -9.84
N TYR A 80 -27.99 10.54 -9.93
CA TYR A 80 -27.99 9.72 -11.12
C TYR A 80 -29.38 9.10 -11.28
N ASN A 81 -30.41 9.93 -11.34
CA ASN A 81 -31.83 9.54 -11.49
C ASN A 81 -32.10 8.90 -12.87
N ASN A 82 -31.06 8.55 -13.63
CA ASN A 82 -31.06 8.33 -15.07
C ASN A 82 -29.92 7.42 -15.57
N ILE A 83 -29.26 6.58 -14.76
CA ILE A 83 -28.30 5.60 -15.32
C ILE A 83 -29.07 4.36 -15.82
N ILE A 84 -28.74 3.88 -17.02
CA ILE A 84 -29.27 2.65 -17.61
C ILE A 84 -28.17 1.58 -17.59
N ALA A 85 -28.55 0.34 -17.30
CA ALA A 85 -27.66 -0.82 -17.37
C ALA A 85 -27.94 -1.64 -18.63
N LYS A 86 -26.89 -1.89 -19.42
CA LYS A 86 -26.89 -2.81 -20.56
C LYS A 86 -26.09 -4.05 -20.20
N ILE A 87 -26.63 -5.23 -20.50
CA ILE A 87 -26.03 -6.51 -20.12
C ILE A 87 -25.65 -7.27 -21.38
N SER A 88 -24.44 -7.78 -21.39
CA SER A 88 -23.90 -8.58 -22.49
C SER A 88 -23.04 -9.72 -21.96
N THR A 89 -22.85 -10.77 -22.77
CA THR A 89 -21.89 -11.84 -22.48
C THR A 89 -20.66 -11.64 -23.33
N ILE A 90 -19.49 -11.72 -22.71
CA ILE A 90 -18.19 -11.61 -23.35
C ILE A 90 -17.40 -12.88 -23.01
N ASP A 91 -16.71 -13.46 -23.99
CA ASP A 91 -15.77 -14.56 -23.75
C ASP A 91 -14.45 -13.98 -23.23
N MET A 92 -13.96 -14.47 -22.10
CA MET A 92 -12.64 -14.10 -21.60
C MET A 92 -11.58 -14.99 -22.28
N LYS A 93 -10.69 -14.41 -23.08
CA LYS A 93 -9.55 -15.17 -23.61
C LYS A 93 -8.48 -15.30 -22.53
N GLU A 94 -7.75 -16.41 -22.50
CA GLU A 94 -6.65 -16.61 -21.52
C GLU A 94 -5.56 -15.52 -21.64
N GLU A 95 -5.38 -14.98 -22.84
CA GLU A 95 -4.49 -13.86 -23.14
C GLU A 95 -4.93 -12.54 -22.46
N ASP A 96 -6.22 -12.38 -22.14
CA ASP A 96 -6.76 -11.14 -21.59
C ASP A 96 -6.34 -10.89 -20.13
N ILE A 97 -6.03 -11.97 -19.39
CA ILE A 97 -5.58 -11.92 -17.98
C ILE A 97 -4.05 -11.75 -17.89
N ASN A 98 -3.33 -12.08 -18.98
CA ASN A 98 -1.88 -11.95 -19.08
C ASN A 98 -1.41 -10.58 -19.57
N ASN A 99 -2.32 -9.62 -19.70
CA ASN A 99 -2.01 -8.23 -20.05
C ASN A 99 -1.45 -7.47 -18.84
N TYR A 100 -0.26 -7.86 -18.38
CA TYR A 100 0.59 -6.90 -17.67
C TYR A 100 0.94 -5.82 -18.67
N LYS A 101 0.54 -4.59 -18.36
CA LYS A 101 0.90 -3.42 -19.17
C LYS A 101 2.43 -3.29 -19.16
N VAL A 102 3.09 -3.76 -20.21
CA VAL A 102 4.46 -3.34 -20.52
C VAL A 102 4.34 -1.88 -20.88
N ILE A 103 4.87 -0.99 -20.04
CA ILE A 103 4.94 0.43 -20.35
C ILE A 103 6.06 0.56 -21.37
N ASP A 104 5.70 0.64 -22.65
CA ASP A 104 6.52 1.33 -23.63
C ASP A 104 5.68 2.44 -24.30
N GLU A 105 6.29 3.63 -24.21
CA GLU A 105 5.99 4.94 -24.81
C GLU A 105 4.60 5.57 -24.67
N ILE A 106 4.68 6.79 -24.13
CA ILE A 106 3.62 7.77 -23.97
C ILE A 106 2.90 7.98 -25.31
N ARG A 107 1.66 7.53 -25.39
CA ARG A 107 0.66 8.15 -26.26
C ARG A 107 -0.28 8.94 -25.38
N GLU A 108 -0.32 10.24 -25.61
CA GLU A 108 -1.12 11.21 -24.88
C GLU A 108 -2.58 10.74 -24.79
N ILE A 109 -2.96 10.31 -23.59
CA ILE A 109 -4.35 10.17 -23.18
C ILE A 109 -4.52 11.20 -22.08
N ILE A 110 -5.49 12.11 -22.27
CA ILE A 110 -5.85 13.15 -21.31
C ILE A 110 -6.02 12.48 -19.93
N PRO A 111 -5.19 12.83 -18.92
CA PRO A 111 -5.21 12.14 -17.65
C PRO A 111 -6.46 12.53 -16.89
N VAL A 112 -7.46 11.64 -16.87
CA VAL A 112 -8.40 11.62 -15.75
C VAL A 112 -7.54 11.25 -14.54
N LYS A 113 -7.32 12.19 -13.62
CA LYS A 113 -6.55 11.98 -12.38
C LYS A 113 -7.29 10.99 -11.47
N ASN A 114 -7.34 9.73 -11.86
CA ASN A 114 -7.74 8.65 -10.98
C ASN A 114 -6.55 8.33 -10.09
N LYS A 115 -6.57 8.87 -8.86
CA LYS A 115 -5.53 8.65 -7.84
C LYS A 115 -5.29 7.18 -7.48
N PHE A 116 -6.16 6.27 -7.92
CA PHE A 116 -6.07 4.84 -7.66
C PHE A 116 -5.65 4.01 -8.87
N LYS A 117 -5.33 4.66 -10.00
CA LYS A 117 -4.79 3.97 -11.18
C LYS A 117 -3.50 3.20 -10.86
N GLU A 118 -2.73 3.67 -9.87
CA GLU A 118 -1.49 3.06 -9.39
C GLU A 118 -1.68 2.24 -8.10
N ALA A 119 -2.93 2.03 -7.66
CA ALA A 119 -3.22 1.27 -6.43
C ALA A 119 -2.89 -0.23 -6.58
N ILE A 120 -2.76 -0.72 -7.82
CA ILE A 120 -2.32 -2.09 -8.11
C ILE A 120 -1.15 -2.04 -9.08
N THR A 121 0.00 -2.54 -8.65
CA THR A 121 1.22 -2.71 -9.48
C THR A 121 1.64 -4.17 -9.48
N THR A 122 2.68 -4.53 -10.23
CA THR A 122 3.28 -5.87 -10.14
C THR A 122 4.38 -5.86 -9.11
N LYS A 123 4.25 -6.67 -8.05
CA LYS A 123 5.26 -6.80 -6.99
C LYS A 123 6.42 -7.69 -7.39
N GLU A 124 6.10 -8.87 -7.93
CA GLU A 124 7.06 -9.88 -8.35
C GLU A 124 6.60 -10.50 -9.67
N LYS A 125 7.55 -10.80 -10.56
CA LYS A 125 7.29 -11.40 -11.86
C LYS A 125 8.32 -12.49 -12.17
N LEU A 126 7.83 -13.69 -12.48
CA LEU A 126 8.64 -14.79 -12.98
C LEU A 126 8.04 -15.25 -14.30
N LYS A 127 8.86 -15.34 -15.34
CA LYS A 127 8.43 -15.83 -16.65
C LYS A 127 9.15 -17.13 -16.95
N ASP A 128 8.38 -18.20 -17.16
CA ASP A 128 8.88 -19.52 -17.57
C ASP A 128 10.01 -20.08 -16.66
N PHE A 129 9.99 -19.75 -15.36
CA PHE A 129 10.95 -20.31 -14.42
C PHE A 129 10.78 -21.83 -14.35
N THR A 130 11.87 -22.57 -14.51
CA THR A 130 11.87 -24.02 -14.40
C THR A 130 12.82 -24.43 -13.28
N GLY A 131 12.24 -24.83 -12.15
CA GLY A 131 12.97 -25.42 -11.04
C GLY A 131 13.29 -26.89 -11.28
N THR A 132 13.75 -27.58 -10.25
CA THR A 132 14.09 -29.02 -10.33
C THR A 132 12.86 -29.91 -10.52
N LYS A 133 11.66 -29.46 -10.10
CA LYS A 133 10.39 -30.21 -10.19
C LYS A 133 9.20 -29.40 -10.67
N THR A 134 9.33 -28.08 -10.77
CA THR A 134 8.19 -27.17 -10.92
C THR A 134 8.46 -26.14 -12.01
N LYS A 135 7.49 -25.92 -12.89
CA LYS A 135 7.46 -24.77 -13.80
C LYS A 135 6.58 -23.67 -13.20
N ILE A 136 7.08 -22.44 -13.18
CA ILE A 136 6.40 -21.27 -12.61
C ILE A 136 6.34 -20.17 -13.66
N THR A 137 5.14 -19.68 -13.94
CA THR A 137 4.92 -18.36 -14.53
C THR A 137 4.07 -17.57 -13.54
N SER A 138 4.49 -16.37 -13.20
CA SER A 138 3.77 -15.55 -12.25
C SER A 138 3.94 -14.08 -12.58
N ALA A 139 2.87 -13.33 -12.35
CA ALA A 139 3.06 -12.02 -11.74
C ALA A 139 2.08 -11.81 -10.61
N ILE A 140 2.62 -11.35 -9.49
CA ILE A 140 1.91 -11.13 -8.24
C ILE A 140 1.58 -9.64 -8.14
N PRO A 141 0.33 -9.28 -7.80
CA PRO A 141 -0.03 -7.89 -7.60
C PRO A 141 0.61 -7.35 -6.31
N GLU A 142 0.99 -6.09 -6.33
CA GLU A 142 1.16 -5.24 -5.16
C GLU A 142 -0.12 -4.45 -4.93
N PHE A 143 -0.56 -4.35 -3.68
CA PHE A 143 -1.73 -3.56 -3.31
C PHE A 143 -1.26 -2.32 -2.57
N ASN A 144 -1.10 -1.21 -3.31
CA ASN A 144 -0.47 0.04 -2.86
C ASN A 144 -1.44 0.92 -2.06
N LEU A 145 -2.08 0.35 -1.05
CA LEU A 145 -2.90 1.05 -0.08
C LEU A 145 -2.42 0.72 1.34
N GLU A 146 -2.80 1.54 2.30
CA GLU A 146 -2.54 1.22 3.70
C GLU A 146 -3.32 -0.05 4.11
N GLU A 147 -2.67 -0.95 4.85
CA GLU A 147 -3.33 -2.13 5.39
C GLU A 147 -4.31 -1.74 6.50
N THR A 148 -5.52 -2.28 6.40
CA THR A 148 -6.65 -2.06 7.29
C THR A 148 -7.36 -3.40 7.51
N GLU A 149 -8.18 -3.51 8.54
CA GLU A 149 -9.01 -4.72 8.75
C GLU A 149 -9.88 -5.07 7.52
N GLY A 150 -10.32 -4.07 6.75
CA GLY A 150 -11.16 -4.27 5.57
C GLY A 150 -10.45 -4.75 4.31
N ASN A 151 -9.12 -4.61 4.20
CA ASN A 151 -8.32 -5.09 3.06
C ASN A 151 -7.23 -6.11 3.45
N LYS A 152 -7.09 -6.45 4.73
CA LYS A 152 -6.13 -7.46 5.23
C LYS A 152 -6.17 -8.78 4.45
N ILE A 153 -7.35 -9.23 4.05
CA ILE A 153 -7.51 -10.46 3.25
C ILE A 153 -6.78 -10.39 1.90
N ILE A 154 -6.63 -9.20 1.31
CA ILE A 154 -5.89 -8.99 0.06
C ILE A 154 -4.39 -9.14 0.34
N PHE A 155 -3.87 -8.49 1.39
CA PHE A 155 -2.47 -8.61 1.80
C PHE A 155 -2.11 -10.05 2.16
N SER A 156 -2.94 -10.73 2.94
CA SER A 156 -2.72 -12.14 3.30
C SER A 156 -2.70 -13.04 2.07
N LYS A 157 -3.55 -12.78 1.06
CA LYS A 157 -3.51 -13.55 -0.20
C LYS A 157 -2.23 -13.29 -0.98
N ILE A 158 -1.77 -12.04 -1.09
CA ILE A 158 -0.50 -11.70 -1.76
C ILE A 158 0.67 -12.39 -1.05
N GLU A 159 0.70 -12.37 0.28
CA GLU A 159 1.74 -13.03 1.07
C GLU A 159 1.74 -14.56 0.89
N GLU A 160 0.56 -15.18 0.90
CA GLU A 160 0.41 -16.61 0.61
C GLU A 160 1.01 -16.99 -0.74
N LEU A 161 0.77 -16.17 -1.78
CA LEU A 161 1.30 -16.40 -3.13
C LEU A 161 2.81 -16.27 -3.19
N LEU A 162 3.39 -15.27 -2.51
CA LEU A 162 4.84 -15.08 -2.41
C LEU A 162 5.50 -16.29 -1.73
N ASN A 163 4.93 -16.75 -0.62
CA ASN A 163 5.43 -17.93 0.09
C ASN A 163 5.34 -19.18 -0.78
N LYS A 164 4.25 -19.36 -1.53
CA LYS A 164 4.07 -20.49 -2.44
C LYS A 164 5.11 -20.51 -3.57
N ILE A 165 5.42 -19.35 -4.16
CA ILE A 165 6.51 -19.23 -5.14
C ILE A 165 7.83 -19.63 -4.49
N LYS A 166 8.14 -19.07 -3.31
CA LYS A 166 9.38 -19.35 -2.60
C LYS A 166 9.56 -20.84 -2.29
N GLU A 167 8.54 -21.50 -1.75
CA GLU A 167 8.57 -22.94 -1.46
C GLU A 167 8.76 -23.78 -2.73
N SER A 168 8.15 -23.37 -3.83
CA SER A 168 8.28 -24.03 -5.13
C SER A 168 9.71 -23.89 -5.70
N ILE A 169 10.31 -22.71 -5.58
CA ILE A 169 11.71 -22.46 -5.95
C ILE A 169 12.68 -23.30 -5.08
N GLU A 170 12.41 -23.38 -3.78
CA GLU A 170 13.20 -24.16 -2.83
C GLU A 170 12.99 -25.68 -2.97
N GLY A 171 12.08 -26.13 -3.83
CA GLY A 171 11.78 -27.55 -4.07
C GLY A 171 11.10 -28.24 -2.87
N LYS A 172 10.48 -27.46 -1.97
CA LYS A 172 9.80 -27.96 -0.76
C LYS A 172 8.35 -28.39 -0.99
N GLY A 173 7.85 -28.30 -2.23
CA GLY A 173 6.49 -28.67 -2.62
C GLY A 173 6.41 -29.86 -3.60
N ASN A 174 5.18 -30.28 -3.88
CA ASN A 174 4.85 -31.33 -4.86
C ASN A 174 4.20 -30.80 -6.15
N LEU A 175 4.15 -29.47 -6.29
CA LEU A 175 3.50 -28.79 -7.41
C LEU A 175 4.34 -28.96 -8.68
N LYS A 176 3.70 -29.30 -9.81
CA LYS A 176 4.38 -29.44 -11.10
C LYS A 176 4.33 -28.15 -11.90
N ASP A 177 3.17 -27.50 -11.94
CA ASP A 177 2.95 -26.28 -12.70
C ASP A 177 2.20 -25.24 -11.86
N LEU A 178 2.77 -24.03 -11.77
CA LEU A 178 2.16 -22.85 -11.15
C LEU A 178 2.03 -21.74 -12.19
N ASP A 179 0.81 -21.28 -12.43
CA ASP A 179 0.53 -20.03 -13.14
C ASP A 179 -0.22 -19.06 -12.21
N ILE A 180 0.33 -17.88 -11.97
CA ILE A 180 -0.34 -16.82 -11.20
C ILE A 180 -0.47 -15.60 -12.10
N SER A 181 -1.70 -15.17 -12.34
CA SER A 181 -2.00 -13.95 -13.06
C SER A 181 -3.00 -13.08 -12.33
N TYR A 182 -3.04 -11.79 -12.64
CA TYR A 182 -3.95 -10.86 -11.98
C TYR A 182 -4.47 -9.79 -12.94
N LEU A 183 -5.65 -9.27 -12.61
CA LEU A 183 -6.27 -8.13 -13.26
C LEU A 183 -6.64 -7.11 -12.19
N GLY A 184 -6.27 -5.84 -12.39
CA GLY A 184 -6.48 -4.79 -11.40
C GLY A 184 -7.04 -3.53 -12.04
N TYR A 185 -8.06 -2.95 -11.40
CA TYR A 185 -8.66 -1.69 -11.81
C TYR A 185 -8.87 -0.80 -10.59
N GLY A 186 -8.77 0.51 -10.80
CA GLY A 186 -9.20 1.50 -9.82
C GLY A 186 -10.25 2.39 -10.44
N ASN A 187 -11.30 2.72 -9.70
CA ASN A 187 -12.24 3.78 -10.04
C ASN A 187 -12.48 4.69 -8.82
N ASN A 188 -13.44 5.60 -8.93
CA ASN A 188 -13.77 6.57 -7.88
C ASN A 188 -14.51 5.96 -6.66
N ILE A 189 -14.83 4.67 -6.64
CA ILE A 189 -15.55 4.00 -5.54
C ILE A 189 -14.69 2.88 -4.95
N VAL A 190 -14.08 2.06 -5.80
CA VAL A 190 -13.35 0.85 -5.40
C VAL A 190 -12.01 0.71 -6.12
N VAL A 191 -11.10 0.00 -5.45
CA VAL A 191 -9.96 -0.67 -6.09
C VAL A 191 -10.32 -2.15 -6.20
N SER A 192 -10.39 -2.63 -7.43
CA SER A 192 -10.81 -3.98 -7.78
C SER A 192 -9.61 -4.82 -8.20
N LEU A 193 -9.48 -6.00 -7.60
CA LEU A 193 -8.40 -6.95 -7.88
C LEU A 193 -8.98 -8.34 -8.12
N MET A 194 -8.65 -8.94 -9.25
CA MET A 194 -8.77 -10.37 -9.50
C MET A 194 -7.39 -11.00 -9.50
N VAL A 195 -7.26 -12.15 -8.83
CA VAL A 195 -6.11 -13.05 -8.97
C VAL A 195 -6.60 -14.40 -9.48
N LYS A 196 -6.02 -14.85 -10.60
CA LYS A 196 -6.17 -16.21 -11.14
C LYS A 196 -4.94 -17.02 -10.75
N ILE A 197 -5.18 -18.22 -10.24
CA ILE A 197 -4.12 -19.16 -9.88
C ILE A 197 -4.44 -20.48 -10.56
N VAL A 198 -3.50 -21.01 -11.34
CA VAL A 198 -3.58 -22.33 -11.95
C VAL A 198 -2.51 -23.21 -11.32
N GLU A 199 -2.97 -24.27 -10.66
CA GLU A 199 -2.12 -25.27 -10.01
C GLU A 199 -2.35 -26.62 -10.67
N ASP A 200 -1.34 -27.16 -11.33
CA ASP A 200 -1.41 -28.46 -12.02
C ASP A 200 -2.67 -28.59 -12.92
N GLY A 201 -3.02 -27.51 -13.62
CA GLY A 201 -4.18 -27.41 -14.51
C GLY A 201 -5.51 -27.04 -13.84
N LYS A 202 -5.56 -26.89 -12.51
CA LYS A 202 -6.77 -26.46 -11.78
C LYS A 202 -6.75 -24.96 -11.54
N SER A 203 -7.76 -24.27 -12.08
CA SER A 203 -7.89 -22.81 -11.92
C SER A 203 -8.72 -22.44 -10.69
N SER A 204 -8.25 -21.43 -9.96
CA SER A 204 -8.98 -20.75 -8.90
C SER A 204 -8.93 -19.24 -9.10
N TYR A 205 -9.98 -18.55 -8.67
CA TYR A 205 -10.16 -17.11 -8.88
C TYR A 205 -10.53 -16.44 -7.57
N TYR A 206 -9.80 -15.41 -7.22
CA TYR A 206 -10.03 -14.59 -6.03
C TYR A 206 -10.31 -13.16 -6.48
N MET A 207 -11.42 -12.59 -6.03
CA MET A 207 -11.88 -11.27 -6.48
C MET A 207 -12.20 -10.39 -5.29
N TYR A 208 -11.75 -9.15 -5.36
CA TYR A 208 -11.86 -8.17 -4.30
C TYR A 208 -12.27 -6.84 -4.89
N ASN A 209 -13.19 -6.14 -4.22
CA ASN A 209 -13.62 -4.78 -4.57
C ASN A 209 -13.53 -3.92 -3.32
N TYR A 210 -12.35 -3.42 -3.02
CA TYR A 210 -12.11 -2.66 -1.79
C TYR A 210 -12.55 -1.21 -1.97
N SER A 211 -13.55 -0.79 -1.18
CA SER A 211 -13.89 0.62 -1.06
C SER A 211 -12.97 1.29 -0.07
N TYR A 212 -12.23 2.29 -0.55
CA TYR A 212 -11.36 3.12 0.28
C TYR A 212 -12.18 4.03 1.23
N GLU A 213 -13.33 4.52 0.77
CA GLU A 213 -14.21 5.41 1.54
C GLU A 213 -14.84 4.64 2.71
N LYS A 214 -15.33 3.43 2.45
CA LYS A 214 -15.96 2.57 3.46
C LYS A 214 -14.97 1.67 4.20
N LYS A 215 -13.69 1.66 3.79
CA LYS A 215 -12.61 0.82 4.32
C LYS A 215 -13.00 -0.66 4.44
N LYS A 216 -13.67 -1.20 3.43
CA LYS A 216 -14.09 -2.61 3.38
C LYS A 216 -14.25 -3.11 1.95
N ILE A 217 -14.24 -4.43 1.77
CA ILE A 217 -14.65 -5.07 0.50
C ILE A 217 -16.17 -4.96 0.35
N LEU A 218 -16.61 -4.45 -0.79
CA LEU A 218 -18.03 -4.31 -1.12
C LEU A 218 -18.58 -5.58 -1.75
N THR A 219 -19.81 -5.94 -1.37
CA THR A 219 -20.60 -6.88 -2.18
C THR A 219 -21.12 -6.19 -3.44
N ILE A 220 -21.57 -6.96 -4.43
CA ILE A 220 -22.14 -6.39 -5.66
C ILE A 220 -23.38 -5.53 -5.34
N GLU A 221 -24.18 -5.93 -4.35
CA GLU A 221 -25.36 -5.15 -3.90
C GLU A 221 -24.95 -3.78 -3.37
N GLU A 222 -23.91 -3.74 -2.53
CA GLU A 222 -23.41 -2.50 -1.96
C GLU A 222 -22.83 -1.60 -3.05
N TYR A 223 -22.06 -2.17 -3.98
CA TYR A 223 -21.49 -1.43 -5.10
C TYR A 223 -22.58 -0.85 -6.03
N LEU A 224 -23.62 -1.63 -6.35
CA LEU A 224 -24.76 -1.15 -7.13
C LEU A 224 -25.54 -0.04 -6.41
N THR A 225 -25.67 -0.14 -5.09
CA THR A 225 -26.28 0.91 -4.26
C THR A 225 -25.46 2.20 -4.30
N GLU A 226 -24.12 2.10 -4.24
CA GLU A 226 -23.23 3.26 -4.37
C GLU A 226 -23.33 3.93 -5.75
N LEU A 227 -23.63 3.16 -6.80
CA LEU A 227 -23.91 3.68 -8.13
C LEU A 227 -25.32 4.29 -8.27
N GLY A 228 -26.17 4.20 -7.24
CA GLY A 228 -27.53 4.74 -7.24
C GLY A 228 -28.59 3.81 -7.86
N PHE A 229 -28.29 2.52 -8.03
CA PHE A 229 -29.25 1.54 -8.54
C PHE A 229 -30.02 0.84 -7.42
N GLU A 230 -31.22 0.36 -7.75
CA GLU A 230 -31.87 -0.71 -6.98
C GLU A 230 -31.17 -2.04 -7.30
N PRO A 231 -30.41 -2.66 -6.37
CA PRO A 231 -29.52 -3.76 -6.73
C PRO A 231 -30.22 -4.97 -7.34
N GLN A 232 -31.41 -5.31 -6.83
CA GLN A 232 -32.15 -6.48 -7.28
C GLN A 232 -32.62 -6.37 -8.74
N SER A 233 -32.84 -5.15 -9.25
CA SER A 233 -33.20 -4.91 -10.64
C SER A 233 -32.08 -5.28 -11.62
N ILE A 234 -30.82 -5.15 -11.20
CA ILE A 234 -29.64 -5.49 -12.00
C ILE A 234 -29.24 -6.94 -11.77
N ILE A 235 -29.21 -7.38 -10.51
CA ILE A 235 -28.87 -8.75 -10.10
C ILE A 235 -29.79 -9.78 -10.75
N SER A 236 -31.10 -9.51 -10.83
CA SER A 236 -32.05 -10.38 -11.52
C SER A 236 -31.70 -10.55 -13.00
N LYS A 237 -31.40 -9.47 -13.71
CA LYS A 237 -31.01 -9.54 -15.12
C LYS A 237 -29.67 -10.24 -15.35
N ILE A 238 -28.69 -10.09 -14.45
CA ILE A 238 -27.44 -10.86 -14.50
C ILE A 238 -27.74 -12.35 -14.32
N ARG A 239 -28.62 -12.70 -13.37
CA ARG A 239 -29.03 -14.09 -13.13
C ARG A 239 -29.74 -14.67 -14.35
N ASP A 240 -30.64 -13.91 -14.98
CA ASP A 240 -31.34 -14.34 -16.19
C ASP A 240 -30.35 -14.59 -17.35
N GLU A 241 -29.34 -13.74 -17.51
CA GLU A 241 -28.28 -13.96 -18.51
C GLU A 241 -27.44 -15.20 -18.17
N ALA A 242 -27.06 -15.40 -16.91
CA ALA A 242 -26.33 -16.61 -16.49
C ALA A 242 -27.15 -17.88 -16.80
N ILE A 243 -28.45 -17.87 -16.52
CA ILE A 243 -29.37 -18.97 -16.83
C ILE A 243 -29.45 -19.20 -18.35
N ARG A 244 -29.52 -18.14 -19.17
CA ARG A 244 -29.45 -18.25 -20.65
C ARG A 244 -28.17 -18.93 -21.11
N GLN A 245 -27.05 -18.68 -20.43
CA GLN A 245 -25.76 -19.34 -20.68
C GLN A 245 -25.65 -20.74 -20.04
N LYS A 246 -26.71 -21.25 -19.38
CA LYS A 246 -26.74 -22.52 -18.63
C LYS A 246 -25.66 -22.56 -17.52
N GLN A 247 -25.48 -21.45 -16.82
CA GLN A 247 -24.51 -21.30 -15.74
C GLN A 247 -25.20 -20.86 -14.45
N ALA A 248 -24.61 -21.25 -13.32
CA ALA A 248 -24.87 -20.59 -12.05
C ALA A 248 -24.01 -19.31 -11.96
N VAL A 249 -24.48 -18.34 -11.16
CA VAL A 249 -23.75 -17.08 -10.92
C VAL A 249 -23.36 -16.99 -9.46
N ASP A 250 -22.08 -16.74 -9.20
CA ASP A 250 -21.56 -16.38 -7.88
C ASP A 250 -21.29 -14.88 -7.85
N PHE A 251 -22.17 -14.13 -7.19
CA PHE A 251 -22.07 -12.68 -7.08
C PHE A 251 -20.88 -12.20 -6.23
N LYS A 252 -20.15 -13.10 -5.56
CA LYS A 252 -18.84 -12.77 -4.96
C LYS A 252 -17.73 -12.66 -6.00
N LYS A 253 -17.90 -13.29 -7.16
CA LYS A 253 -16.94 -13.31 -8.27
C LYS A 253 -17.23 -12.18 -9.27
N TYR A 254 -17.10 -10.95 -8.79
CA TYR A 254 -17.20 -9.76 -9.65
C TYR A 254 -16.00 -8.84 -9.44
N ILE A 255 -15.69 -8.04 -10.46
CA ILE A 255 -14.84 -6.85 -10.33
C ILE A 255 -15.52 -5.66 -11.01
N ALA A 256 -15.16 -4.45 -10.59
CA ALA A 256 -15.50 -3.23 -11.31
C ALA A 256 -14.31 -2.76 -12.17
N ASP A 257 -14.58 -2.29 -13.38
CA ASP A 257 -13.54 -1.74 -14.25
C ASP A 257 -13.27 -0.24 -13.98
N GLU A 258 -12.35 0.35 -14.73
CA GLU A 258 -11.97 1.77 -14.58
C GLU A 258 -13.14 2.75 -14.85
N LYS A 259 -14.16 2.31 -15.60
CA LYS A 259 -15.37 3.09 -15.90
C LYS A 259 -16.46 2.89 -14.85
N GLY A 260 -16.28 1.95 -13.93
CA GLY A 260 -17.27 1.57 -12.94
C GLY A 260 -18.26 0.50 -13.40
N ASN A 261 -18.06 -0.07 -14.59
CA ASN A 261 -18.87 -1.18 -15.11
C ASN A 261 -18.54 -2.47 -14.36
N ILE A 262 -19.48 -3.41 -14.32
CA ILE A 262 -19.32 -4.67 -13.58
C ILE A 262 -18.99 -5.81 -14.54
N MET A 263 -17.99 -6.61 -14.16
CA MET A 263 -17.65 -7.88 -14.77
C MET A 263 -17.97 -9.00 -13.79
N VAL A 264 -18.95 -9.86 -14.10
CA VAL A 264 -19.28 -11.05 -13.30
C VAL A 264 -18.80 -12.31 -14.01
N PHE A 265 -17.98 -13.12 -13.34
CA PHE A 265 -17.32 -14.28 -13.96
C PHE A 265 -18.12 -15.55 -13.75
N LEU A 266 -18.32 -16.28 -14.86
CA LEU A 266 -18.99 -17.57 -14.87
C LEU A 266 -17.97 -18.71 -14.90
N GLU A 267 -18.41 -19.90 -14.50
CA GLU A 267 -17.53 -21.08 -14.38
C GLU A 267 -17.02 -21.57 -15.74
N ASN A 268 -17.78 -21.34 -16.81
CA ASN A 268 -17.40 -21.66 -18.18
C ASN A 268 -16.37 -20.70 -18.81
N GLY A 269 -15.78 -19.78 -18.04
CA GLY A 269 -14.81 -18.80 -18.52
C GLY A 269 -15.42 -17.58 -19.23
N LYS A 270 -16.76 -17.48 -19.28
CA LYS A 270 -17.44 -16.30 -19.79
C LYS A 270 -17.62 -15.24 -18.71
N ILE A 271 -17.85 -14.01 -19.15
CA ILE A 271 -18.13 -12.86 -18.30
C ILE A 271 -19.48 -12.30 -18.69
N ILE A 272 -20.32 -12.02 -17.70
CA ILE A 272 -21.47 -11.14 -17.87
C ILE A 272 -20.97 -9.72 -17.59
N TYR A 273 -20.94 -8.90 -18.66
CA TYR A 273 -20.54 -7.51 -18.59
C TYR A 273 -21.76 -6.62 -18.48
N VAL A 274 -21.79 -5.80 -17.42
CA VAL A 274 -22.84 -4.82 -17.15
C VAL A 274 -22.26 -3.44 -17.38
N GLU A 275 -22.66 -2.84 -18.50
CA GLU A 275 -22.28 -1.49 -18.88
C GLU A 275 -23.30 -0.49 -18.34
N PHE A 276 -22.82 0.54 -17.65
CA PHE A 276 -23.63 1.61 -17.10
C PHE A 276 -23.47 2.87 -17.95
N GLU A 277 -24.59 3.36 -18.48
CA GLU A 277 -24.62 4.54 -19.33
C GLU A 277 -25.53 5.61 -18.71
N LEU A 278 -25.13 6.88 -18.83
CA LEU A 278 -26.03 7.98 -18.55
C LEU A 278 -27.14 8.01 -19.61
N LYS A 279 -28.39 8.00 -19.19
CA LYS A 279 -29.52 8.28 -20.09
C LYS A 279 -29.33 9.70 -20.60
N ASN A 280 -29.06 9.82 -21.89
CA ASN A 280 -29.09 11.12 -22.56
C ASN A 280 -30.49 11.71 -22.34
N LYS A 281 -30.54 12.94 -21.80
CA LYS A 281 -31.76 13.74 -21.84
C LYS A 281 -32.03 14.05 -23.32
N GLY A 282 -32.94 13.28 -23.92
CA GLY A 282 -33.58 13.65 -25.18
C GLY A 282 -34.50 14.84 -24.98
#